data_AF-A0A9D9EUQ4-F1
#
_entry.id   AF-A0A9D9EUQ4-F1
#
_cell.length_a   1.000
_cell.length_b   1.000
_cell.length_c   1.000
_cell.angle_alpha   90.00
_cell.angle_beta   90.00
_cell.angle_gamma   90.00
#
_symmetry.space_group_name_H-M   'P 1'
#
loop_
_entity.id
_entity.type
_entity.pdbx_description
1 polymer ?
#
loop_
_entity_poly.entity_id
_entity_poly.type
_entity_poly.pdbx_seq_one_letter_code
_entity_poly.pdbx_strand_id
1 'polypeptide(L)'
;IKKYDKEFGLYTLGFPNREVEEGFLKFLMPYYAKSDRTKSGFEIKRFVDDVEKGDIDGFMERLQRFLADCPYEMARDVELHYQNVLFIVFRLAGLYTRVEYHTSRGRIDMVVQTADYVYVMEFKLDGSAEQALQQIKEKQYDLPFAADSRKVFRIGVNFSSETRNIDCWIVR
;
A
#
# COMPACT_ATOMS: atom_id res chain seq x y z
N ILE A 1 22.78 -3.27 -11.80
CA ILE A 1 21.98 -4.16 -12.68
C ILE A 1 21.56 -5.36 -11.86
N LYS A 2 20.25 -5.64 -11.78
CA LYS A 2 19.71 -6.77 -11.00
C LYS A 2 19.60 -8.03 -11.86
N LYS A 3 19.33 -7.90 -13.15
CA LYS A 3 19.28 -9.01 -14.11
C LYS A 3 19.59 -8.50 -15.51
N TYR A 4 20.15 -9.36 -16.36
CA TYR A 4 20.32 -9.11 -17.79
C TYR A 4 19.75 -10.30 -18.56
N ASP A 5 18.83 -10.01 -19.47
CA ASP A 5 18.29 -10.96 -20.43
C ASP A 5 19.09 -10.87 -21.72
N LYS A 6 19.87 -11.91 -22.02
CA LYS A 6 20.76 -11.97 -23.19
C LYS A 6 20.00 -12.17 -24.50
N GLU A 7 18.81 -12.75 -24.45
CA GLU A 7 18.03 -13.07 -25.64
C GLU A 7 17.38 -11.82 -26.22
N PHE A 8 16.91 -10.92 -25.34
CA PHE A 8 16.25 -9.68 -25.73
C PHE A 8 17.13 -8.42 -25.50
N GLY A 9 18.34 -8.58 -24.96
CA GLY A 9 19.22 -7.46 -24.63
C GLY A 9 18.69 -6.55 -23.51
N LEU A 10 17.78 -7.05 -22.67
CA LEU A 10 17.06 -6.26 -21.68
C LEU A 10 17.77 -6.27 -20.31
N TYR A 11 17.86 -5.09 -19.70
CA TYR A 11 18.44 -4.94 -18.37
C TYR A 11 17.34 -4.65 -17.34
N THR A 12 17.29 -5.44 -16.27
CA THR A 12 16.51 -5.09 -15.07
C THR A 12 17.37 -4.21 -14.18
N LEU A 13 16.96 -2.97 -14.00
CA LEU A 13 17.55 -2.05 -13.05
C LEU A 13 16.82 -2.14 -11.71
N GLY A 14 17.56 -1.89 -10.63
CA GLY A 14 17.00 -1.77 -9.29
C GLY A 14 17.84 -0.77 -8.50
N PHE A 15 17.35 -0.36 -7.34
CA PHE A 15 18.04 0.62 -6.52
C PHE A 15 19.37 0.07 -5.97
N PRO A 16 20.44 0.90 -5.92
CA PRO A 16 21.75 0.48 -5.45
C PRO A 16 21.78 0.24 -3.93
N ASN A 17 20.98 0.98 -3.16
CA ASN A 17 20.83 0.83 -1.71
C ASN A 17 19.48 1.41 -1.25
N ARG A 18 19.15 1.22 0.03
CA ARG A 18 17.88 1.68 0.63
C ARG A 18 17.73 3.20 0.63
N GLU A 19 18.81 3.93 0.84
CA GLU A 19 18.81 5.40 0.88
C GLU A 19 18.45 6.01 -0.48
N VAL A 20 18.99 5.45 -1.57
CA VAL A 20 18.68 5.89 -2.94
C VAL A 20 17.24 5.56 -3.31
N GLU A 21 16.74 4.41 -2.86
CA GLU A 21 15.32 4.06 -3.01
C GLU A 21 14.41 5.02 -2.23
N GLU A 22 14.68 5.26 -0.95
CA GLU A 22 13.94 6.20 -0.11
C GLU A 22 13.97 7.62 -0.69
N GLY A 23 15.13 8.07 -1.17
CA GLY A 23 15.31 9.38 -1.81
C GLY A 23 14.47 9.50 -3.08
N PHE A 24 14.42 8.44 -3.90
CA PHE A 24 13.59 8.40 -5.10
C PHE A 24 12.09 8.43 -4.76
N LEU A 25 11.64 7.64 -3.78
CA LEU A 25 10.24 7.63 -3.35
C LEU A 25 9.83 8.98 -2.71
N LYS A 26 10.69 9.61 -1.90
CA LYS A 26 10.47 10.96 -1.36
C LYS A 26 10.38 12.00 -2.48
N PHE A 27 11.13 11.83 -3.56
CA PHE A 27 11.03 12.68 -4.75
C PHE A 27 9.70 12.49 -5.48
N LEU A 28 9.16 11.27 -5.55
CA LEU A 28 7.87 10.99 -6.19
C LEU A 28 6.66 11.50 -5.38
N MET A 29 6.73 11.50 -4.05
CA MET A 29 5.59 11.85 -3.18
C MET A 29 4.85 13.15 -3.54
N PRO A 30 5.52 14.29 -3.80
CA PRO A 30 4.83 15.52 -4.19
C PRO A 30 4.02 15.40 -5.48
N TYR A 31 4.38 14.47 -6.37
CA TYR A 31 3.66 14.20 -7.62
C TYR A 31 2.46 13.26 -7.43
N TYR A 32 2.44 12.48 -6.35
CA TYR A 32 1.33 11.57 -6.04
C TYR A 32 0.38 12.11 -4.98
N ALA A 33 0.79 13.11 -4.20
CA ALA A 33 0.01 13.58 -3.07
C ALA A 33 0.13 15.07 -2.73
N LYS A 34 0.82 15.89 -3.56
CA LYS A 34 1.13 17.32 -3.30
C LYS A 34 1.41 17.66 -1.82
N SER A 35 2.14 16.80 -1.13
CA SER A 35 2.59 17.08 0.23
C SER A 35 3.87 17.93 0.20
N ASP A 36 3.92 18.99 1.01
CA ASP A 36 5.16 19.75 1.22
C ASP A 36 6.25 18.79 1.70
N ARG A 37 7.45 18.85 1.08
CA ARG A 37 8.60 17.97 1.38
C ARG A 37 8.98 17.92 2.86
N THR A 38 8.62 18.94 3.64
CA THR A 38 8.87 19.05 5.08
C THR A 38 7.74 18.47 5.95
N LYS A 39 6.48 18.54 5.51
CA LYS A 39 5.33 17.91 6.19
C LYS A 39 5.29 16.39 5.96
N SER A 40 5.72 15.95 4.77
CA SER A 40 5.68 14.54 4.39
C SER A 40 6.52 13.64 5.30
N GLY A 41 7.73 14.06 5.71
CA GLY A 41 8.58 13.24 6.57
C GLY A 41 7.97 12.92 7.95
N PHE A 42 7.21 13.86 8.51
CA PHE A 42 6.56 13.69 9.81
C PHE A 42 5.28 12.87 9.71
N GLU A 43 4.45 13.09 8.68
CA GLU A 43 3.27 12.26 8.42
C GLU A 43 3.67 10.81 8.11
N ILE A 44 4.74 10.60 7.33
CA ILE A 44 5.29 9.25 7.06
C ILE A 44 5.70 8.57 8.36
N LYS A 45 6.40 9.26 9.27
CA LYS A 45 6.78 8.67 10.56
C LYS A 45 5.55 8.23 11.35
N ARG A 46 4.48 9.02 11.35
CA ARG A 46 3.24 8.64 12.04
C ARG A 46 2.56 7.45 11.37
N PHE A 47 2.56 7.37 10.03
CA PHE A 47 2.11 6.16 9.32
C PHE A 47 2.90 4.91 9.75
N VAL A 48 4.22 5.02 9.91
CA VAL A 48 5.07 3.93 10.42
C VAL A 48 4.62 3.54 11.82
N ASP A 49 4.53 4.52 12.72
CA ASP A 49 4.19 4.28 14.13
C ASP A 49 2.82 3.60 14.27
N ASP A 50 1.83 4.03 13.48
CA ASP A 50 0.47 3.46 13.48
C ASP A 50 0.52 1.98 13.05
N VAL A 51 1.28 1.66 11.98
CA VAL A 51 1.39 0.29 11.44
C VAL A 51 2.27 -0.61 12.32
N GLU A 52 3.34 -0.09 12.91
CA GLU A 52 4.19 -0.86 13.83
C GLU A 52 3.46 -1.20 15.13
N LYS A 53 2.54 -0.34 15.59
CA LYS A 53 1.74 -0.57 16.81
C LYS A 53 0.47 -1.38 16.59
N GLY A 54 0.11 -1.70 15.34
CA GLY A 54 -1.16 -2.36 15.05
C GLY A 54 -2.38 -1.43 15.13
N ASP A 55 -2.18 -0.11 15.09
CA ASP A 55 -3.25 0.89 15.10
C ASP A 55 -3.81 1.08 13.69
N ILE A 56 -4.66 0.14 13.27
CA ILE A 56 -5.23 0.11 11.92
C ILE A 56 -6.17 1.30 11.70
N ASP A 57 -6.99 1.66 12.69
CA ASP A 57 -7.93 2.78 12.55
C ASP A 57 -7.17 4.11 12.46
N GLY A 58 -6.15 4.31 13.30
CA GLY A 58 -5.27 5.48 13.20
C GLY A 58 -4.56 5.57 11.83
N PHE A 59 -4.09 4.45 11.31
CA PHE A 59 -3.51 4.37 9.96
C PHE A 59 -4.53 4.76 8.87
N MET A 60 -5.73 4.17 8.91
CA MET A 60 -6.76 4.39 7.88
C MET A 60 -7.31 5.82 7.90
N GLU A 61 -7.52 6.40 9.08
CA GLU A 61 -7.88 7.81 9.21
C GLU A 61 -6.80 8.74 8.66
N ARG A 62 -5.52 8.45 8.95
CA ARG A 62 -4.41 9.25 8.43
C ARG A 62 -4.32 9.16 6.92
N LEU A 63 -4.52 7.97 6.37
CA LEU A 63 -4.55 7.74 4.94
C LEU A 63 -5.71 8.51 4.28
N GLN A 64 -6.89 8.49 4.88
CA GLN A 64 -8.05 9.26 4.41
C GLN A 64 -7.78 10.77 4.40
N ARG A 65 -7.15 11.31 5.46
CA ARG A 65 -6.71 12.71 5.51
C ARG A 65 -5.66 13.03 4.45
N PHE A 66 -4.70 12.13 4.26
CA PHE A 66 -3.64 12.28 3.27
C PHE A 66 -4.18 12.32 1.83
N LEU A 67 -5.16 11.47 1.51
CA LEU A 67 -5.81 11.45 0.19
C LEU A 67 -6.69 12.68 -0.06
N ALA A 68 -7.35 13.21 0.98
CA ALA A 68 -8.16 14.42 0.88
C ALA A 68 -7.36 15.66 0.43
N ASP A 69 -6.06 15.71 0.75
CA ASP A 69 -5.17 16.81 0.38
C ASP A 69 -4.57 16.70 -1.05
N CYS A 70 -4.87 15.62 -1.78
CA CYS A 70 -4.31 15.38 -3.12
C CYS A 70 -5.16 16.00 -4.26
N PRO A 71 -4.59 16.87 -5.14
CA PRO A 71 -5.34 17.48 -6.23
C PRO A 71 -5.68 16.52 -7.37
N TYR A 72 -6.87 16.77 -7.94
CA TYR A 72 -7.58 16.00 -8.96
C TYR A 72 -6.83 15.71 -10.28
N GLU A 73 -5.84 16.50 -10.68
CA GLU A 73 -5.39 16.55 -12.09
C GLU A 73 -4.45 15.42 -12.54
N MET A 74 -4.04 14.49 -11.65
CA MET A 74 -2.92 13.57 -11.93
C MET A 74 -3.30 12.09 -12.15
N ALA A 75 -4.51 11.64 -11.83
CA ALA A 75 -4.89 10.22 -11.92
C ALA A 75 -5.81 9.94 -13.12
N ARG A 76 -5.29 9.28 -14.16
CA ARG A 76 -6.13 8.72 -15.26
C ARG A 76 -6.91 7.48 -14.83
N ASP A 77 -6.37 6.74 -13.85
CA ASP A 77 -6.95 5.55 -13.25
C ASP A 77 -6.89 5.73 -11.73
N VAL A 78 -8.06 5.87 -11.13
CA VAL A 78 -8.25 6.19 -9.71
C VAL A 78 -7.80 5.03 -8.83
N GLU A 79 -8.05 3.79 -9.25
CA GLU A 79 -7.64 2.59 -8.53
C GLU A 79 -6.10 2.47 -8.52
N LEU A 80 -5.49 2.60 -9.69
CA LEU A 80 -4.03 2.57 -9.82
C LEU A 80 -3.37 3.73 -9.06
N HIS A 81 -4.01 4.90 -9.00
CA HIS A 81 -3.51 6.02 -8.21
C HIS A 81 -3.45 5.70 -6.72
N TYR A 82 -4.52 5.15 -6.13
CA TYR A 82 -4.52 4.76 -4.72
C TYR A 82 -3.51 3.66 -4.43
N GLN A 83 -3.41 2.65 -5.30
CA GLN A 83 -2.39 1.61 -5.17
C GLN A 83 -0.97 2.21 -5.15
N ASN A 84 -0.68 3.16 -6.04
CA ASN A 84 0.62 3.83 -6.08
C ASN A 84 0.88 4.69 -4.84
N VAL A 85 -0.11 5.46 -4.38
CA VAL A 85 0.01 6.28 -3.16
C VAL A 85 0.32 5.39 -1.96
N LEU A 86 -0.43 4.29 -1.79
CA LEU A 86 -0.22 3.33 -0.72
C LEU A 86 1.15 2.69 -0.79
N PHE A 87 1.55 2.23 -1.99
CA PHE A 87 2.88 1.67 -2.20
C PHE A 87 3.97 2.64 -1.76
N ILE A 88 3.91 3.90 -2.19
CA ILE A 88 4.92 4.89 -1.84
C ILE A 88 4.91 5.16 -0.33
N VAL A 89 3.75 5.33 0.30
CA VAL A 89 3.62 5.55 1.76
C VAL A 89 4.24 4.39 2.55
N PHE A 90 3.89 3.15 2.22
CA PHE A 90 4.40 1.99 2.95
C PHE A 90 5.89 1.71 2.69
N ARG A 91 6.38 1.95 1.46
CA ARG A 91 7.81 1.82 1.17
C ARG A 91 8.62 2.90 1.89
N LEU A 92 8.11 4.13 1.95
CA LEU A 92 8.73 5.22 2.72
C LEU A 92 8.69 5.00 4.21
N ALA A 93 7.68 4.29 4.70
CA ALA A 93 7.60 3.84 6.08
C ALA A 93 8.65 2.76 6.42
N GLY A 94 9.47 2.31 5.46
CA GLY A 94 10.46 1.24 5.69
C GLY A 94 9.83 -0.11 5.99
N LEU A 95 8.51 -0.22 5.87
CA LEU A 95 7.75 -1.44 6.03
C LEU A 95 7.98 -2.29 4.79
N TYR A 96 8.15 -3.60 4.99
CA TYR A 96 8.37 -4.51 3.87
C TYR A 96 7.03 -4.69 3.14
N THR A 97 6.73 -3.77 2.22
CA THR A 97 5.54 -3.80 1.39
C THR A 97 5.78 -4.70 0.19
N ARG A 98 4.92 -5.68 -0.01
CA ARG A 98 4.79 -6.41 -1.28
C ARG A 98 3.46 -5.97 -1.89
N VAL A 99 3.54 -5.11 -2.90
CA VAL A 99 2.39 -4.73 -3.72
C VAL A 99 2.30 -5.68 -4.89
N GLU A 100 1.06 -6.01 -5.30
CA GLU A 100 0.77 -7.06 -6.26
C GLU A 100 1.36 -8.42 -5.85
N TYR A 101 1.02 -8.88 -4.64
CA TYR A 101 1.49 -10.19 -4.19
C TYR A 101 0.77 -11.29 -4.96
N HIS A 102 1.48 -11.89 -5.92
CA HIS A 102 0.95 -12.96 -6.73
C HIS A 102 0.93 -14.25 -5.92
N THR A 103 -0.26 -14.76 -5.65
CA THR A 103 -0.48 -16.11 -5.13
C THR A 103 -0.92 -17.02 -6.27
N SER A 104 -0.88 -18.33 -6.05
CA SER A 104 -1.46 -19.30 -6.99
C SER A 104 -2.98 -19.13 -7.21
N ARG A 105 -3.65 -18.30 -6.40
CA ARG A 105 -5.10 -18.08 -6.40
C ARG A 105 -5.52 -16.67 -6.85
N GLY A 106 -4.55 -15.83 -7.22
CA GLY A 106 -4.77 -14.47 -7.69
C GLY A 106 -3.79 -13.48 -7.08
N ARG A 107 -4.03 -12.20 -7.31
CA ARG A 107 -3.18 -11.10 -6.87
C ARG A 107 -3.81 -10.46 -5.64
N ILE A 108 -3.06 -10.40 -4.54
CA ILE A 108 -3.40 -9.54 -3.40
C ILE A 108 -2.99 -8.13 -3.77
N ASP A 109 -3.88 -7.16 -3.57
CA ASP A 109 -3.55 -5.77 -3.89
C ASP A 109 -2.37 -5.28 -3.06
N MET A 110 -2.38 -5.55 -1.76
CA MET A 110 -1.27 -5.15 -0.89
C MET A 110 -1.07 -6.05 0.33
N VAL A 111 0.21 -6.35 0.60
CA VAL A 111 0.66 -6.96 1.85
C VAL A 111 1.70 -6.08 2.52
N VAL A 112 1.50 -5.80 3.81
CA VAL A 112 2.44 -5.06 4.66
C VAL A 112 2.89 -5.97 5.80
N GLN A 113 4.19 -5.99 6.08
CA GLN A 113 4.77 -6.83 7.11
C GLN A 113 5.62 -6.00 8.06
N THR A 114 5.37 -6.14 9.37
CA THR A 114 6.18 -5.60 10.46
C THR A 114 6.88 -6.73 11.21
N ALA A 115 7.53 -6.40 12.33
CA ALA A 115 8.06 -7.39 13.28
C ALA A 115 6.96 -8.26 13.89
N ASP A 116 5.77 -7.69 14.16
CA ASP A 116 4.71 -8.32 14.96
C ASP A 116 3.41 -8.59 14.17
N TYR A 117 3.25 -7.96 13.01
CA TYR A 117 1.98 -7.95 12.26
C TYR A 117 2.17 -8.23 10.76
N VAL A 118 1.14 -8.84 10.17
CA VAL A 118 0.97 -8.96 8.71
C VAL A 118 -0.39 -8.37 8.35
N TYR A 119 -0.43 -7.43 7.43
CA TYR A 119 -1.65 -6.81 6.94
C TYR A 119 -1.90 -7.28 5.52
N VAL A 120 -3.01 -7.99 5.29
CA VAL A 120 -3.49 -8.39 3.98
C VAL A 120 -4.64 -7.47 3.62
N MET A 121 -4.43 -6.60 2.64
CA MET A 121 -5.35 -5.57 2.21
C MET A 121 -5.86 -5.83 0.80
N GLU A 122 -7.17 -5.66 0.62
CA GLU A 122 -7.84 -5.70 -0.68
C GLU A 122 -8.70 -4.45 -0.86
N PHE A 123 -8.69 -3.88 -2.06
CA PHE A 123 -9.36 -2.64 -2.38
C PHE A 123 -10.54 -2.85 -3.33
N LYS A 124 -11.55 -2.00 -3.18
CA LYS A 124 -12.64 -1.82 -4.14
C LYS A 124 -12.79 -0.36 -4.47
N LEU A 125 -13.12 -0.08 -5.73
CA LEU A 125 -13.58 1.21 -6.19
C LEU A 125 -15.09 1.11 -6.45
N ASP A 126 -15.88 1.95 -5.78
CA ASP A 126 -17.35 1.98 -5.87
C ASP A 126 -18.02 0.61 -5.62
N GLY A 127 -17.43 -0.19 -4.72
CA GLY A 127 -17.95 -1.49 -4.28
C GLY A 127 -18.28 -1.47 -2.79
N SER A 128 -17.79 -2.47 -2.04
CA SER A 128 -17.88 -2.47 -0.58
C SER A 128 -16.65 -3.11 0.09
N ALA A 129 -16.39 -2.72 1.34
CA ALA A 129 -15.31 -3.31 2.14
C ALA A 129 -15.58 -4.78 2.47
N GLU A 130 -16.85 -5.20 2.57
CA GLU A 130 -17.23 -6.61 2.73
C GLU A 130 -16.89 -7.44 1.49
N GLN A 131 -17.10 -6.89 0.27
CA GLN A 131 -16.70 -7.57 -0.95
C GLN A 131 -15.19 -7.78 -1.01
N ALA A 132 -14.41 -6.78 -0.59
CA ALA A 132 -12.96 -6.90 -0.45
C ALA A 132 -12.56 -8.01 0.55
N LEU A 133 -13.16 -8.04 1.74
CA LEU A 133 -12.91 -9.10 2.72
C LEU A 133 -13.34 -10.48 2.24
N GLN A 134 -14.46 -10.57 1.52
CA GLN A 134 -14.94 -11.81 0.95
C GLN A 134 -13.95 -12.34 -0.08
N GLN A 135 -13.38 -11.47 -0.93
CA GLN A 135 -12.32 -11.84 -1.86
C GLN A 135 -11.08 -12.40 -1.14
N ILE A 136 -10.61 -11.75 -0.07
CA ILE A 136 -9.50 -12.26 0.77
C ILE A 136 -9.80 -13.68 1.26
N LYS A 137 -11.02 -13.90 1.77
CA LYS A 137 -11.46 -15.18 2.33
C LYS A 137 -11.58 -16.28 1.27
N GLU A 138 -12.25 -16.01 0.16
CA GLU A 138 -12.48 -16.99 -0.92
C GLU A 138 -11.18 -17.41 -1.58
N LYS A 139 -10.28 -16.45 -1.79
CA LYS A 139 -8.99 -16.72 -2.40
C LYS A 139 -7.96 -17.26 -1.41
N GLN A 140 -8.27 -17.23 -0.11
CA GLN A 140 -7.38 -17.64 0.98
C GLN A 140 -6.02 -16.92 0.90
N TYR A 141 -6.07 -15.60 0.72
CA TYR A 141 -4.87 -14.76 0.58
C TYR A 141 -4.02 -14.68 1.86
N ASP A 142 -4.60 -15.03 2.99
CA ASP A 142 -3.95 -15.19 4.28
C ASP A 142 -3.22 -16.54 4.45
N LEU A 143 -3.51 -17.54 3.60
CA LEU A 143 -2.93 -18.88 3.70
C LEU A 143 -1.39 -18.91 3.70
N PRO A 144 -0.67 -18.09 2.88
CA PRO A 144 0.80 -18.03 2.93
C PRO A 144 1.36 -17.61 4.30
N PHE A 145 0.53 -16.98 5.14
CA PHE A 145 0.90 -16.48 6.47
C PHE A 145 0.31 -17.33 7.59
N ALA A 146 -0.30 -18.48 7.30
CA ALA A 146 -0.95 -19.34 8.30
C ALA A 146 0.02 -19.90 9.36
N ALA A 147 1.29 -20.09 8.99
CA ALA A 147 2.37 -20.52 9.90
C ALA A 147 3.26 -19.34 10.37
N ASP A 148 2.88 -18.11 10.03
CA ASP A 148 3.59 -16.91 10.47
C ASP A 148 3.36 -16.69 11.96
N SER A 149 4.41 -16.35 12.71
CA SER A 149 4.29 -16.07 14.15
C SER A 149 3.62 -14.72 14.45
N ARG A 150 3.49 -13.87 13.43
CA ARG A 150 2.89 -12.54 13.52
C ARG A 150 1.38 -12.61 13.48
N LYS A 151 0.72 -11.61 14.06
CA LYS A 151 -0.74 -11.49 13.97
C LYS A 151 -1.12 -11.00 12.58
N VAL A 152 -1.96 -11.78 11.89
CA VAL A 152 -2.46 -11.48 10.54
C VAL A 152 -3.78 -10.72 10.64
N PHE A 153 -3.84 -9.55 10.02
CA PHE A 153 -5.04 -8.74 9.84
C PHE A 153 -5.51 -8.82 8.39
N ARG A 154 -6.81 -9.03 8.18
CA ARG A 154 -7.47 -8.95 6.88
C ARG A 154 -8.23 -7.64 6.85
N ILE A 155 -7.95 -6.81 5.86
CA ILE A 155 -8.52 -5.47 5.77
C ILE A 155 -9.17 -5.32 4.39
N GLY A 156 -10.48 -5.13 4.38
CA GLY A 156 -11.20 -4.74 3.17
C GLY A 156 -11.41 -3.24 3.19
N VAL A 157 -11.15 -2.57 2.07
CA VAL A 157 -11.26 -1.11 1.95
C VAL A 157 -12.06 -0.76 0.71
N ASN A 158 -13.03 0.15 0.86
CA ASN A 158 -13.77 0.72 -0.25
C ASN A 158 -13.35 2.18 -0.47
N PHE A 159 -12.99 2.48 -1.71
CA PHE A 159 -12.84 3.84 -2.20
C PHE A 159 -14.10 4.27 -2.93
N SER A 160 -14.49 5.52 -2.74
CA SER A 160 -15.54 6.16 -3.53
C SER A 160 -14.89 7.02 -4.62
N SER A 161 -15.30 6.84 -5.87
CA SER A 161 -14.90 7.73 -6.97
C SER A 161 -15.58 9.10 -6.89
N GLU A 162 -16.72 9.18 -6.20
CA GLU A 162 -17.46 10.42 -5.94
C GLU A 162 -16.71 11.31 -4.95
N THR A 163 -16.40 10.78 -3.76
CA THR A 163 -15.65 11.53 -2.73
C THR A 163 -14.15 11.54 -3.01
N ARG A 164 -13.68 10.65 -3.88
CA ARG A 164 -12.26 10.42 -4.18
C ARG A 164 -11.44 10.19 -2.92
N ASN A 165 -11.99 9.36 -2.05
CA ASN A 165 -11.37 9.01 -0.81
C ASN A 165 -11.82 7.62 -0.36
N ILE A 166 -11.26 7.15 0.74
CA ILE A 166 -11.75 5.98 1.47
C ILE A 166 -13.11 6.32 2.03
N ASP A 167 -14.10 5.53 1.63
CA ASP A 167 -15.47 5.60 2.11
C ASP A 167 -15.63 4.77 3.39
N CYS A 168 -15.14 3.52 3.37
CA CYS A 168 -15.18 2.63 4.52
C CYS A 168 -14.06 1.58 4.52
N TRP A 169 -13.77 1.04 5.69
CA TRP A 169 -12.87 -0.11 5.87
C TRP A 169 -13.37 -1.06 6.95
N ILE A 170 -13.00 -2.34 6.84
CA ILE A 170 -13.35 -3.37 7.81
C ILE A 170 -12.13 -4.24 8.10
N VAL A 171 -11.90 -4.53 9.37
CA VAL A 171 -10.78 -5.34 9.86
C VAL A 171 -11.30 -6.69 10.40
N ARG A 172 -10.64 -7.79 10.05
CA ARG A 172 -10.94 -9.16 10.49
C ARG A 172 -9.70 -10.01 10.77
#